data_AF-A0A1Y2B3E3-F1
#
_entry.id   AF-A0A1Y2B3E3-F1
#
_cell.length_a   1.000
_cell.length_b   1.000
_cell.length_c   1.000
_cell.angle_alpha   90.00
_cell.angle_beta   90.00
_cell.angle_gamma   90.00
#
_symmetry.space_group_name_H-M   'P 1'
#
loop_
_entity.id
_entity.type
_entity.pdbx_description
1 polymer ?
#
loop_
_entity_poly.entity_id
_entity_poly.type
_entity_poly.pdbx_seq_one_letter_code
_entity_poly.pdbx_strand_id
1 'polypeptide(L)'
;MNAAETLPDVAKGVRPGTFKSLLPMVDELLQTISRHGTSTGPPTTVEASESVANKARELKAALTEMQDAALDLPGGHLSTEDIEELSEMLEEEAEKRRANLRAFGQADMPTTEALASKSEIEGLITAAPSTGPSPDVTTRETEDSEQR
;
A
#
# COMPACT_ATOMS: atom_id res chain seq x y z
N MET A 1 -17.20 -5.89 -23.93
CA MET A 1 -16.30 -6.78 -23.16
C MET A 1 -15.72 -5.94 -22.04
N ASN A 2 -16.23 -6.12 -20.83
CA ASN A 2 -15.84 -5.31 -19.67
C ASN A 2 -14.56 -5.90 -19.08
N ALA A 3 -13.51 -5.09 -19.02
CA ALA A 3 -12.31 -5.42 -18.25
C ALA A 3 -12.72 -5.47 -16.78
N ALA A 4 -12.73 -6.68 -16.22
CA ALA A 4 -12.75 -6.85 -14.78
C ALA A 4 -11.42 -6.32 -14.25
N GLU A 5 -11.44 -5.09 -13.77
CA GLU A 5 -10.39 -4.51 -12.92
C GLU A 5 -10.24 -5.43 -11.70
N THR A 6 -9.28 -6.34 -11.77
CA THR A 6 -8.85 -7.15 -10.65
C THR A 6 -8.19 -6.21 -9.65
N LEU A 7 -8.95 -5.83 -8.62
CA LEU A 7 -8.44 -5.15 -7.44
C LEU A 7 -7.24 -5.95 -6.89
N PRO A 8 -6.12 -5.31 -6.54
CA PRO A 8 -4.99 -6.01 -5.93
C PRO A 8 -5.45 -6.64 -4.62
N ASP A 9 -5.06 -7.89 -4.42
CA ASP A 9 -5.28 -8.68 -3.21
C ASP A 9 -4.44 -8.09 -2.07
N VAL A 10 -5.01 -7.13 -1.33
CA VAL A 10 -4.32 -6.26 -0.35
C VAL A 10 -4.02 -6.95 1.00
N ALA A 11 -4.23 -8.26 1.15
CA ALA A 11 -4.00 -8.89 2.45
C ALA A 11 -3.30 -10.24 2.38
N LYS A 12 -2.03 -10.25 1.94
CA LYS A 12 -1.07 -11.22 2.49
C LYS A 12 -0.84 -10.87 3.96
N GLY A 13 -1.77 -11.29 4.83
CA GLY A 13 -1.68 -11.07 6.27
C GLY A 13 -0.39 -11.66 6.83
N VAL A 14 0.26 -10.92 7.74
CA VAL A 14 1.42 -11.40 8.48
C VAL A 14 1.10 -12.72 9.15
N ARG A 15 1.92 -13.74 8.92
CA ARG A 15 1.72 -15.05 9.57
C ARG A 15 1.92 -14.90 11.09
N PRO A 16 1.05 -15.50 11.92
CA PRO A 16 1.24 -15.47 13.36
C PRO A 16 2.62 -16.06 13.73
N GLY A 17 3.43 -15.28 14.44
CA GLY A 17 4.77 -15.69 14.84
C GLY A 17 5.89 -15.33 13.86
N THR A 18 5.66 -14.45 12.88
CA THR A 18 6.74 -13.89 12.07
C THR A 18 7.65 -12.95 12.87
N PHE A 19 7.08 -12.09 13.73
CA PHE A 19 7.85 -11.26 14.65
C PHE A 19 8.06 -11.98 15.98
N LYS A 20 9.07 -12.87 16.04
CA LYS A 20 9.50 -13.51 17.28
C LYS A 20 10.64 -12.73 17.91
N SER A 21 10.77 -12.84 19.24
CA SER A 21 11.93 -12.30 19.94
C SER A 21 13.19 -13.03 19.50
N LEU A 22 14.22 -12.27 19.11
CA LEU A 22 15.55 -12.79 18.77
C LEU A 22 16.45 -12.96 20.00
N LEU A 23 16.04 -12.44 21.15
CA LEU A 23 16.82 -12.51 22.40
C LEU A 23 17.20 -13.94 22.80
N PRO A 24 16.32 -14.97 22.68
CA PRO A 24 16.71 -16.34 22.98
C PRO A 24 17.83 -16.86 22.06
N MET A 25 17.82 -16.51 20.76
CA MET A 25 18.88 -16.93 19.83
C MET A 25 20.22 -16.25 20.13
N VAL A 26 20.18 -14.98 20.55
CA VAL A 26 21.38 -14.23 20.98
C VAL A 26 21.92 -14.82 22.28
N ASP A 27 21.06 -15.15 23.24
CA ASP A 27 21.48 -15.78 24.49
C ASP A 27 22.09 -17.16 24.24
N GLU A 28 21.49 -17.98 23.38
CA GLU A 28 22.07 -19.27 22.95
C GLU A 28 23.46 -19.10 22.30
N LEU A 29 23.64 -18.08 21.45
CA LEU A 29 24.93 -17.78 20.82
C LEU A 29 25.97 -17.42 21.89
N LEU A 30 25.62 -16.54 22.83
CA LEU A 30 26.51 -16.11 23.92
C LEU A 30 26.84 -17.27 24.87
N GLN A 31 25.87 -18.13 25.20
CA GLN A 31 26.12 -19.34 25.98
C GLN A 31 27.05 -20.31 25.26
N THR A 32 26.91 -20.45 23.94
CA THR A 32 27.79 -21.31 23.11
C THR A 32 29.22 -20.79 23.14
N ILE A 33 29.40 -19.48 22.93
CA ILE A 33 30.72 -18.81 23.03
C ILE A 33 31.31 -18.98 24.43
N SER A 34 30.52 -18.73 25.47
CA SER A 34 30.94 -18.86 26.86
C SER A 34 31.37 -20.29 27.20
N ARG A 35 30.58 -21.30 26.80
CA ARG A 35 30.92 -22.72 26.99
C ARG A 35 32.24 -23.10 26.33
N HIS A 36 32.50 -22.62 25.12
CA HIS A 36 33.76 -22.88 24.43
C HIS A 36 34.96 -22.21 25.12
N GLY A 37 34.76 -21.02 25.72
CA GLY A 37 35.80 -20.29 26.44
C GLY A 37 36.11 -20.82 27.85
N THR A 38 35.13 -21.43 28.53
CA THR A 38 35.28 -21.91 29.93
C THR A 38 35.32 -23.43 30.08
N SER A 39 35.28 -24.19 28.98
CA SER A 39 35.29 -25.66 29.02
C SER A 39 36.63 -26.19 29.55
N THR A 40 36.57 -27.17 30.47
CA THR A 40 37.74 -27.92 30.96
C THR A 40 38.34 -28.85 29.91
N GLY A 41 37.63 -29.08 28.80
CA GLY A 41 38.12 -29.72 27.57
C GLY A 41 37.66 -28.89 26.37
N PRO A 42 38.39 -27.84 25.98
CA PRO A 42 37.95 -26.97 24.90
C PRO A 42 37.88 -27.79 23.60
N PRO A 43 36.77 -27.70 22.85
CA PRO A 43 36.69 -28.32 21.54
C PRO A 43 37.74 -27.72 20.62
N THR A 44 38.02 -28.41 19.52
CA THR A 44 38.96 -27.87 18.54
C THR A 44 38.47 -26.49 18.07
N THR A 45 39.41 -25.58 17.78
CA THR A 45 39.08 -24.22 17.33
C THR A 45 38.14 -24.22 16.13
N VAL A 46 38.23 -25.25 15.29
CA VAL A 46 37.35 -25.50 14.15
C VAL A 46 35.92 -25.79 14.58
N GLU A 47 35.70 -26.77 15.48
CA GLU A 47 34.36 -27.13 15.97
C GLU A 47 33.67 -25.97 16.71
N ALA A 48 34.43 -25.21 17.51
CA ALA A 48 33.90 -24.03 18.19
C ALA A 48 33.46 -22.96 17.18
N SER A 49 34.29 -22.69 16.17
CA SER A 49 33.94 -21.72 15.13
C SER A 49 32.73 -22.16 14.29
N GLU A 50 32.59 -23.45 14.00
CA GLU A 50 31.49 -23.99 13.22
C GLU A 50 30.16 -23.94 14.00
N SER A 51 30.20 -24.26 15.30
CA SER A 51 29.03 -24.18 16.18
C SER A 51 28.50 -22.74 16.27
N VAL A 52 29.39 -21.76 16.49
CA VAL A 52 29.03 -20.34 16.54
C VAL A 52 28.56 -19.85 15.17
N ALA A 53 29.21 -20.26 14.08
CA ALA A 53 28.82 -19.88 12.72
C ALA A 53 27.43 -20.40 12.36
N ASN A 54 27.08 -21.63 12.76
CA ASN A 54 25.76 -22.19 12.51
C ASN A 54 24.67 -21.41 13.25
N LYS A 55 24.89 -21.08 14.53
CA LYS A 55 23.97 -20.26 15.32
C LYS A 55 23.84 -18.82 14.78
N ALA A 56 24.94 -18.24 14.31
CA ALA A 56 24.91 -16.92 13.66
C ALA A 56 24.15 -16.94 12.33
N ARG A 57 24.24 -18.03 11.55
CA ARG A 57 23.43 -18.21 10.33
C ARG A 57 21.94 -18.35 10.63
N GLU A 58 21.58 -19.10 11.66
CA GLU A 58 20.18 -19.20 12.13
C GLU A 58 19.62 -17.82 12.50
N LEU A 59 20.37 -17.03 13.26
CA LEU A 59 19.98 -15.66 13.61
C LEU A 59 19.83 -14.77 12.38
N LYS A 60 20.77 -14.86 11.43
CA LYS A 60 20.69 -14.10 10.17
C LYS A 60 19.43 -14.47 9.37
N ALA A 61 19.13 -15.77 9.25
CA ALA A 61 17.95 -16.24 8.53
C ALA A 61 16.66 -15.72 9.17
N ALA A 62 16.56 -15.76 10.50
CA ALA A 62 15.42 -15.21 11.24
C ALA A 62 15.27 -13.69 11.03
N LEU A 63 16.37 -12.94 11.02
CA LEU A 63 16.36 -11.50 10.74
C LEU A 63 15.89 -11.20 9.32
N THR A 64 16.36 -11.96 8.33
CA THR A 64 15.94 -11.78 6.93
C THR A 64 14.47 -12.11 6.76
N GLU A 65 13.96 -13.20 7.36
CA GLU A 65 12.53 -13.53 7.33
C GLU A 65 11.67 -12.42 7.96
N MET A 66 12.11 -11.85 9.08
CA MET A 66 11.43 -10.73 9.73
C MET A 66 11.48 -9.45 8.87
N GLN A 67 12.59 -9.20 8.19
CA GLN A 67 12.75 -8.06 7.30
C GLN A 67 11.84 -8.19 6.07
N ASP A 68 11.84 -9.35 5.42
CA ASP A 68 11.00 -9.61 4.25
C ASP A 68 9.53 -9.47 4.61
N ALA A 69 9.13 -9.99 5.77
CA ALA A 69 7.78 -9.83 6.28
C ALA A 69 7.42 -8.38 6.66
N ALA A 70 8.40 -7.60 7.13
CA ALA A 70 8.20 -6.18 7.39
C ALA A 70 8.03 -5.39 6.09
N LEU A 71 8.75 -5.74 5.03
CA LEU A 71 8.61 -5.12 3.71
C LEU A 71 7.31 -5.50 3.00
N ASP A 72 6.82 -6.72 3.23
CA ASP A 72 5.52 -7.20 2.72
C ASP A 72 4.32 -6.53 3.42
N LEU A 73 4.53 -5.79 4.52
CA LEU A 73 3.47 -5.01 5.16
C LEU A 73 3.07 -3.80 4.30
N PRO A 74 1.79 -3.40 4.30
CA PRO A 74 1.36 -2.16 3.67
C PRO A 74 2.13 -0.97 4.27
N GLY A 75 2.85 -0.23 3.42
CA GLY A 75 3.72 0.88 3.85
C GLY A 75 5.02 0.47 4.54
N GLY A 76 5.33 -0.83 4.66
CA GLY A 76 6.58 -1.30 5.28
C GLY A 76 7.84 -1.05 4.45
N HIS A 77 7.68 -0.74 3.16
CA HIS A 77 8.75 -0.31 2.26
C HIS A 77 9.04 1.20 2.32
N LEU A 78 8.20 1.96 3.01
CA LEU A 78 8.38 3.41 3.13
C LEU A 78 9.45 3.72 4.18
N SER A 79 10.29 4.70 3.89
CA SER A 79 11.20 5.23 4.90
C SER A 79 10.42 6.03 5.95
N THR A 80 11.05 6.26 7.10
CA THR A 80 10.48 7.11 8.14
C THR A 80 10.20 8.52 7.64
N GLU A 81 11.08 9.05 6.81
CA GLU A 81 10.98 10.35 6.17
C GLU A 81 9.78 10.38 5.20
N ASP A 82 9.58 9.34 4.39
CA ASP A 82 8.43 9.26 3.47
C ASP A 82 7.10 9.21 4.25
N ILE A 83 7.08 8.55 5.41
CA ILE A 83 5.89 8.48 6.28
C ILE A 83 5.58 9.86 6.88
N GLU A 84 6.61 10.62 7.27
CA GLU A 84 6.45 11.98 7.77
C GLU A 84 5.91 12.91 6.67
N GLU A 85 6.48 12.87 5.46
CA GLU A 85 5.99 13.66 4.32
C GLU A 85 4.54 13.33 3.97
N LEU A 86 4.18 12.04 3.90
CA LEU A 86 2.80 11.60 3.69
C LEU A 86 1.85 12.11 4.78
N SER A 87 2.31 12.12 6.04
CA SER A 87 1.51 12.60 7.17
C SER A 87 1.27 14.11 7.06
N GLU A 88 2.27 14.88 6.69
CA GLU A 88 2.15 16.32 6.45
C GLU A 88 1.18 16.62 5.30
N MET A 89 1.33 15.94 4.15
CA MET A 89 0.42 16.09 3.01
C MET A 89 -1.04 15.76 3.37
N LEU A 90 -1.25 14.70 4.15
CA LEU A 90 -2.59 14.30 4.59
C LEU A 90 -3.21 15.33 5.54
N GLU A 91 -2.43 15.93 6.45
CA GLU A 91 -2.94 16.98 7.33
C GLU A 91 -3.25 18.27 6.55
N GLU A 92 -2.43 18.65 5.58
CA GLU A 92 -2.72 19.78 4.69
C GLU A 92 -4.02 19.58 3.91
N GLU A 93 -4.21 18.39 3.34
CA GLU A 93 -5.41 18.06 2.59
C GLU A 93 -6.65 17.99 3.50
N ALA A 94 -6.48 17.49 4.72
CA ALA A 94 -7.52 17.52 5.74
C ALA A 94 -7.92 18.96 6.10
N GLU A 95 -6.96 19.86 6.27
CA GLU A 95 -7.25 21.26 6.58
C GLU A 95 -7.93 21.98 5.42
N LYS A 96 -7.53 21.74 4.17
CA LYS A 96 -8.23 22.26 2.98
C LYS A 96 -9.70 21.81 2.96
N ARG A 97 -9.96 20.52 3.24
CA ARG A 97 -11.32 19.99 3.31
C ARG A 97 -12.11 20.60 4.46
N ARG A 98 -11.51 20.78 5.64
CA ARG A 98 -12.14 21.48 6.77
C ARG A 98 -12.48 22.93 6.40
N ALA A 99 -11.58 23.65 5.72
CA ALA A 99 -11.83 25.00 5.26
C ALA A 99 -12.99 25.08 4.27
N ASN A 100 -13.06 24.17 3.29
CA ASN A 100 -14.18 24.08 2.35
C ASN A 100 -15.51 23.78 3.05
N LEU A 101 -15.51 22.89 4.04
CA LEU A 101 -16.71 22.59 4.83
C LEU A 101 -17.15 23.79 5.67
N ARG A 102 -16.21 24.56 6.25
CA ARG A 102 -16.52 25.83 6.94
C ARG A 102 -17.13 26.84 5.96
N ALA A 103 -16.54 26.98 4.78
CA ALA A 103 -17.04 27.89 3.74
C ALA A 103 -18.43 27.47 3.26
N PHE A 104 -18.69 26.18 3.08
CA PHE A 104 -20.00 25.65 2.74
C PHE A 104 -21.04 25.90 3.84
N GLY A 105 -20.67 25.72 5.11
CA GLY A 105 -21.57 26.02 6.24
C GLY A 105 -21.86 27.51 6.43
N GLN A 106 -21.01 28.39 5.93
CA GLN A 106 -21.20 29.85 5.95
C GLN A 106 -21.86 30.38 4.68
N ALA A 107 -21.88 29.60 3.59
CA ALA A 107 -22.56 29.98 2.37
C ALA A 107 -24.07 29.97 2.64
N ASP A 108 -24.71 31.10 2.35
CA ASP A 108 -26.16 31.22 2.40
C ASP A 108 -26.73 30.27 1.35
N MET A 109 -27.26 29.13 1.79
CA MET A 109 -27.90 28.16 0.91
C MET A 109 -29.14 28.84 0.33
N PRO A 110 -29.25 29.00 -1.00
CA PRO A 110 -30.43 29.60 -1.59
C PRO A 110 -31.65 28.76 -1.17
N THR A 111 -32.62 29.42 -0.54
CA THR A 111 -33.87 28.78 -0.17
C THR A 111 -34.52 28.19 -1.43
N THR A 112 -35.20 27.06 -1.28
CA THR A 112 -35.84 26.33 -2.40
C THR A 112 -36.79 27.22 -3.21
N GLU A 113 -37.35 28.27 -2.61
CA GLU A 113 -38.19 29.29 -3.27
C GLU A 113 -37.41 30.19 -4.25
N ALA A 114 -36.15 30.53 -3.97
CA ALA A 114 -35.29 31.34 -4.85
C ALA A 114 -34.79 30.54 -6.08
N LEU A 115 -34.68 29.21 -5.94
CA LEU A 115 -34.34 28.31 -7.05
C LEU A 115 -35.54 28.09 -7.98
N ALA A 116 -36.76 27.96 -7.44
CA ALA A 116 -37.99 27.81 -8.23
C ALA A 116 -38.30 29.06 -9.06
N SER A 117 -38.11 30.25 -8.49
CA SER A 117 -38.36 31.53 -9.18
C SER A 117 -37.31 31.86 -10.25
N LYS A 118 -36.12 31.23 -10.21
CA LYS A 118 -35.09 31.39 -11.25
C LYS A 118 -35.26 30.40 -12.41
N SER A 119 -35.84 29.21 -12.20
CA SER A 119 -36.09 28.25 -13.29
C SER A 119 -37.28 28.63 -14.17
N GLU A 120 -38.20 29.47 -13.70
CA GLU A 120 -39.31 29.98 -14.52
C GLU A 120 -38.86 31.00 -15.59
N ILE A 121 -37.66 31.57 -15.47
CA ILE A 121 -37.16 32.60 -16.41
C ILE A 121 -36.36 32.00 -17.59
N GLU A 122 -35.78 30.79 -17.45
CA GLU A 122 -35.06 30.12 -18.55
C GLU A 122 -35.94 29.17 -19.40
N GLY A 123 -37.22 29.01 -19.06
CA GLY A 123 -38.18 28.19 -19.83
C GLY A 123 -38.71 28.81 -21.13
N LEU A 124 -38.33 30.04 -21.49
CA LEU A 124 -38.87 30.75 -22.66
C LEU A 124 -37.94 30.86 -23.88
N ILE A 125 -36.74 30.30 -23.83
CA ILE A 125 -35.83 30.27 -24.99
C ILE A 125 -35.42 28.84 -25.28
N THR A 126 -36.25 28.11 -26.04
CA THR A 126 -35.85 27.13 -27.08
C THR A 126 -37.06 26.27 -27.50
N ALA A 127 -38.03 26.92 -28.13
CA ALA A 127 -39.03 26.24 -28.95
C ALA A 127 -38.42 25.87 -30.32
N ALA A 128 -37.88 24.64 -30.43
CA ALA A 128 -37.83 23.73 -31.60
C ALA A 128 -37.14 24.21 -32.92
N PRO A 129 -36.83 23.37 -33.94
CA PRO A 129 -37.11 21.92 -34.10
C PRO A 129 -35.93 21.05 -34.64
N SER A 130 -36.13 19.71 -34.65
CA SER A 130 -35.80 18.75 -35.74
C SER A 130 -34.41 18.85 -36.41
N THR A 131 -33.55 17.81 -36.50
CA THR A 131 -33.74 16.56 -37.26
C THR A 131 -32.47 15.70 -37.08
N GLY A 132 -32.57 14.37 -36.96
CA GLY A 132 -31.43 13.42 -36.86
C GLY A 132 -30.57 13.31 -38.13
N PRO A 133 -29.72 12.27 -38.33
CA PRO A 133 -29.65 10.98 -37.61
C PRO A 133 -28.21 10.50 -37.24
N SER A 134 -28.10 9.52 -36.32
CA SER A 134 -27.02 8.50 -36.35
C SER A 134 -27.46 7.36 -37.30
N PRO A 135 -26.63 6.43 -37.83
CA PRO A 135 -25.23 6.10 -37.48
C PRO A 135 -24.31 5.97 -38.71
N ASP A 136 -22.99 5.87 -38.53
CA ASP A 136 -22.17 5.19 -39.54
C ASP A 136 -21.27 4.14 -38.89
N VAL A 137 -21.61 2.90 -39.20
CA VAL A 137 -20.91 1.66 -38.90
C VAL A 137 -19.93 1.48 -40.05
N THR A 138 -18.64 1.69 -39.80
CA THR A 138 -17.60 1.16 -40.70
C THR A 138 -16.93 -0.01 -40.02
N THR A 139 -17.51 -1.18 -40.27
CA THR A 139 -16.79 -2.46 -40.36
C THR A 139 -15.59 -2.31 -41.30
N ARG A 140 -14.40 -2.69 -40.85
CA ARG A 140 -13.33 -3.13 -41.74
C ARG A 140 -12.60 -4.32 -41.11
N GLU A 141 -13.12 -5.50 -41.42
CA GLU A 141 -12.38 -6.76 -41.45
C GLU A 141 -11.25 -6.65 -42.48
N THR A 142 -10.05 -7.14 -42.12
CA THR A 142 -9.15 -8.04 -42.88
C THR A 142 -7.89 -8.14 -42.02
N GLU A 143 -7.70 -9.25 -41.30
CA GLU A 143 -6.97 -10.43 -41.81
C GLU A 143 -5.57 -10.04 -42.31
N ASP A 144 -4.53 -10.51 -41.62
CA ASP A 144 -3.77 -11.69 -42.04
C ASP A 144 -2.27 -11.58 -41.68
N SER A 145 -1.62 -12.74 -41.59
CA SER A 145 -0.16 -12.98 -41.61
C SER A 145 0.57 -12.79 -40.26
N GLU A 146 0.75 -13.81 -39.41
CA GLU A 146 1.47 -15.10 -39.61
C GLU A 146 3.01 -14.91 -39.65
N GLN A 147 3.70 -15.79 -38.90
CA GLN A 147 5.16 -16.10 -38.94
C GLN A 147 6.07 -15.05 -38.25
N ARG A 148 6.93 -15.35 -37.27
CA ARG A 148 7.70 -16.57 -36.95
C ARG A 148 8.36 -16.40 -35.58
#